data_AF-A0A3M1NY02-F1
#
_entry.id   AF-A0A3M1NY02-F1
#
_cell.length_a   1.000
_cell.length_b   1.000
_cell.length_c   1.000
_cell.angle_alpha   90.00
_cell.angle_beta   90.00
_cell.angle_gamma   90.00
#
_symmetry.space_group_name_H-M   'P 1'
#
loop_
_entity.id
_entity.type
_entity.pdbx_description
1 polymer ?
#
loop_
_entity_poly.entity_id
_entity_poly.type
_entity_poly.pdbx_seq_one_letter_code
_entity_poly.pdbx_strand_id
1 'polypeptide(L)'
;MPFSHLKYWLISLIIMVTLFSCSEKTGPLESPPEYSIQLFQAPTFISIDRPRSYTVSFQVTHPRGLEHIASVTCRVFAADQTTEILQFPLYDDGAAIHPEDRDVVAGDGIFTATFLSDSSVFSSGTFYFQGEVTDDENNNLLSNLVASQAIVNTEPVLITIHSPDTLPSGTEPLLFSAVVQDSNGIEDVSSVQLSLKQGGNVIATALLDLISESAPDTGLFGIFLDSTFAAERMGDYLLEYQAQDNSGDLSNVLTASIYLENLAPTLRVVELPDSFQRPPIGTEIIDVRVRVVDPQGLADISNVSMSIYRAGGDTSFIELFDDGDFANHRDQEAGDGIFSRGLLVAANSTADLFIFEFLAEDRVGNFSPVVNDSLRILP
;
A
#
# COMPACT_ATOMS: atom_id res chain seq x y z
N MET A 1 39.72 -26.07 63.36
CA MET A 1 39.76 -26.80 62.07
C MET A 1 38.39 -27.42 61.85
N PRO A 2 37.77 -27.33 60.65
CA PRO A 2 36.86 -26.21 60.38
C PRO A 2 35.45 -26.58 59.87
N PHE A 3 34.50 -25.70 60.22
CA PHE A 3 33.41 -25.05 59.47
C PHE A 3 32.35 -25.80 58.60
N SER A 4 31.14 -25.20 58.64
CA SER A 4 29.97 -25.31 57.73
C SER A 4 28.84 -26.22 58.25
N HIS A 5 27.55 -25.86 58.33
CA HIS A 5 26.75 -24.73 57.84
C HIS A 5 25.69 -24.34 58.89
N LEU A 6 25.90 -23.18 59.51
CA LEU A 6 24.92 -22.44 60.31
C LEU A 6 24.48 -21.25 59.42
N LYS A 7 23.45 -21.41 58.56
CA LYS A 7 22.91 -20.26 57.77
C LYS A 7 21.55 -20.43 57.07
N TYR A 8 20.71 -21.42 57.42
CA TYR A 8 19.40 -21.60 56.77
C TYR A 8 18.18 -21.60 57.70
N TRP A 9 18.34 -21.27 58.99
CA TRP A 9 17.22 -21.26 59.95
C TRP A 9 16.72 -19.85 60.35
N LEU A 10 17.27 -18.77 59.79
CA LEU A 10 16.92 -17.39 60.21
C LEU A 10 16.19 -16.54 59.15
N ILE A 11 15.96 -17.06 57.93
CA ILE A 11 15.23 -16.33 56.88
C ILE A 11 13.78 -16.80 56.75
N SER A 12 13.43 -17.99 57.27
CA SER A 12 12.07 -18.52 57.20
C SER A 12 11.10 -17.94 58.25
N LEU A 13 11.58 -17.13 59.21
CA LEU A 13 10.76 -16.57 60.30
C LEU A 13 10.47 -15.06 60.16
N ILE A 14 11.04 -14.37 59.16
CA ILE A 14 10.81 -12.93 58.94
C ILE A 14 9.80 -12.66 57.81
N ILE A 15 9.42 -13.68 57.02
CA ILE A 15 8.41 -13.56 55.94
C ILE A 15 6.98 -13.84 56.45
N MET A 16 6.78 -14.13 57.73
CA MET A 16 5.47 -14.50 58.29
C MET A 16 4.76 -13.38 59.08
N VAL A 17 5.20 -12.11 58.99
CA VAL A 17 4.62 -10.99 59.77
C VAL A 17 4.25 -9.74 58.94
N THR A 18 4.33 -9.76 57.60
CA THR A 18 3.96 -8.58 56.77
C THR A 18 2.69 -8.75 55.92
N LEU A 19 1.85 -9.76 56.16
CA LEU A 19 0.64 -10.02 55.35
C LEU A 19 -0.69 -9.82 56.09
N PHE A 20 -0.84 -8.81 56.96
CA PHE A 20 -2.15 -8.41 57.47
C PHE A 20 -2.23 -6.91 57.73
N SER A 21 -2.31 -6.12 56.66
CA SER A 21 -2.98 -4.81 56.69
C SER A 21 -3.32 -4.34 55.28
N CYS A 22 -4.26 -5.01 54.62
CA CYS A 22 -5.07 -4.37 53.59
C CYS A 22 -6.34 -3.88 54.29
N SER A 23 -6.37 -2.60 54.69
CA SER A 23 -7.64 -1.93 54.92
C SER A 23 -8.30 -1.72 53.56
N GLU A 24 -9.35 -2.48 53.28
CA GLU A 24 -10.17 -2.30 52.09
C GLU A 24 -10.82 -0.91 52.17
N LYS A 25 -10.29 0.02 51.38
CA LYS A 25 -10.85 1.37 51.27
C LYS A 25 -12.09 1.20 50.41
N THR A 26 -13.26 1.03 51.04
CA THR A 26 -14.54 1.11 50.34
C THR A 26 -14.68 2.52 49.80
N GLY A 27 -14.31 2.70 48.54
CA GLY A 27 -14.71 3.86 47.78
C GLY A 27 -16.24 3.97 47.77
N PRO A 28 -16.80 5.14 47.45
CA PRO A 28 -18.23 5.21 47.15
C PRO A 28 -18.55 4.11 46.14
N LEU A 29 -19.59 3.32 46.43
CA LEU A 29 -20.15 2.36 45.47
C LEU A 29 -20.39 3.14 44.18
N GLU A 30 -19.56 2.93 43.16
CA GLU A 30 -19.92 3.32 41.81
C GLU A 30 -21.26 2.65 41.56
N SER A 31 -22.28 3.47 41.29
CA SER A 31 -23.57 2.94 40.88
C SER A 31 -23.30 1.95 39.76
N PRO A 32 -23.87 0.72 39.82
CA PRO A 32 -23.69 -0.23 38.72
C PRO A 32 -23.99 0.50 37.41
N PRO A 33 -23.15 0.32 36.38
CA PRO A 33 -23.34 1.01 35.10
C PRO A 33 -24.77 0.77 34.65
N GLU A 34 -25.51 1.86 34.43
CA GLU A 34 -26.86 1.75 33.90
C GLU A 34 -26.79 1.07 32.53
N TYR A 35 -27.74 0.18 32.28
CA TYR A 35 -27.95 -0.40 30.96
C TYR A 35 -28.00 0.71 29.89
N SER A 36 -27.25 0.54 28.80
CA SER A 36 -27.09 1.59 27.79
C SER A 36 -27.06 1.04 26.38
N ILE A 37 -27.53 1.85 25.43
CA ILE A 37 -27.42 1.62 23.99
C ILE A 37 -26.99 2.93 23.32
N GLN A 38 -25.95 2.85 22.49
CA GLN A 38 -25.44 3.99 21.73
C GLN A 38 -25.15 3.58 20.30
N LEU A 39 -25.36 4.51 19.35
CA LEU A 39 -24.95 4.26 17.98
C LEU A 39 -23.43 4.15 17.93
N PHE A 40 -22.94 3.04 17.42
CA PHE A 40 -21.52 2.80 17.20
C PHE A 40 -21.10 3.25 15.80
N GLN A 41 -21.87 2.84 14.78
CA GLN A 41 -21.61 3.16 13.38
C GLN A 41 -22.92 3.26 12.59
N ALA A 42 -23.05 4.28 11.74
CA ALA A 42 -24.10 4.37 10.72
C ALA A 42 -23.58 5.17 9.52
N PRO A 43 -24.14 4.97 8.32
CA PRO A 43 -23.84 5.85 7.19
C PRO A 43 -24.32 7.27 7.49
N THR A 44 -23.49 8.27 7.18
CA THR A 44 -23.89 9.68 7.18
C THR A 44 -24.79 10.02 5.99
N PHE A 45 -24.63 9.30 4.88
CA PHE A 45 -25.48 9.35 3.70
C PHE A 45 -25.69 7.97 3.07
N ILE A 46 -26.81 7.80 2.38
CA ILE A 46 -27.12 6.66 1.52
C ILE A 46 -27.55 7.15 0.14
N SER A 47 -27.13 6.45 -0.91
CA SER A 47 -27.66 6.60 -2.28
C SER A 47 -28.98 5.86 -2.38
N ILE A 48 -30.03 6.50 -2.93
CA ILE A 48 -31.34 5.87 -3.12
C ILE A 48 -31.67 5.53 -4.57
N ASP A 49 -30.90 6.05 -5.51
CA ASP A 49 -31.10 5.84 -6.95
C ASP A 49 -30.55 4.49 -7.43
N ARG A 50 -29.60 3.89 -6.69
CA ARG A 50 -29.08 2.55 -6.95
C ARG A 50 -29.06 1.74 -5.65
N PRO A 51 -29.83 0.63 -5.56
CA PRO A 51 -29.91 -0.12 -4.33
C PRO A 51 -28.57 -0.70 -3.86
N ARG A 52 -28.15 -0.32 -2.66
CA ARG A 52 -26.85 -0.69 -2.05
C ARG A 52 -27.00 -1.07 -0.58
N SER A 53 -26.20 -2.02 -0.14
CA SER A 53 -26.17 -2.45 1.26
C SER A 53 -25.30 -1.52 2.11
N TYR A 54 -25.88 -0.96 3.16
CA TYR A 54 -25.20 -0.14 4.17
C TYR A 54 -25.17 -0.87 5.51
N THR A 55 -24.15 -0.60 6.32
CA THR A 55 -23.99 -1.21 7.66
C THR A 55 -24.39 -0.23 8.75
N VAL A 56 -25.11 -0.72 9.76
CA VAL A 56 -25.39 0.01 10.99
C VAL A 56 -25.04 -0.86 12.19
N SER A 57 -24.48 -0.25 13.23
CA SER A 57 -24.07 -0.92 14.46
C SER A 57 -24.43 -0.10 15.70
N PHE A 58 -24.88 -0.78 16.74
CA PHE A 58 -25.11 -0.21 18.06
C PHE A 58 -24.25 -0.92 19.09
N GLN A 59 -23.61 -0.15 19.96
CA GLN A 59 -22.94 -0.69 21.14
C GLN A 59 -23.93 -0.76 22.30
N VAL A 60 -24.02 -1.91 22.94
CA VAL A 60 -24.92 -2.19 24.05
C VAL A 60 -24.12 -2.64 25.27
N THR A 61 -24.48 -2.13 26.44
CA THR A 61 -23.90 -2.57 27.72
C THR A 61 -25.00 -2.88 28.71
N HIS A 62 -24.95 -4.03 29.37
CA HIS A 62 -25.96 -4.42 30.36
C HIS A 62 -25.31 -4.76 31.71
N PRO A 63 -25.85 -4.29 32.85
CA PRO A 63 -25.21 -4.43 34.17
C PRO A 63 -25.04 -5.88 34.63
N ARG A 64 -25.89 -6.80 34.14
CA ARG A 64 -25.79 -8.23 34.46
C ARG A 64 -24.95 -9.03 33.43
N GLY A 65 -24.44 -8.39 32.38
CA GLY A 65 -23.77 -9.06 31.25
C GLY A 65 -24.63 -9.11 29.99
N LEU A 66 -23.98 -9.35 28.84
CA LEU A 66 -24.61 -9.36 27.50
C LEU A 66 -25.56 -10.54 27.30
N GLU A 67 -25.39 -11.63 28.06
CA GLU A 67 -26.28 -12.79 28.05
C GLU A 67 -27.72 -12.49 28.48
N HIS A 68 -27.93 -11.32 29.10
CA HIS A 68 -29.25 -10.81 29.50
C HIS A 68 -29.89 -9.90 28.44
N ILE A 69 -29.22 -9.65 27.31
CA ILE A 69 -29.83 -8.99 26.15
C ILE A 69 -30.65 -10.02 25.38
N ALA A 70 -31.95 -9.80 25.28
CA ALA A 70 -32.84 -10.68 24.53
C ALA A 70 -32.82 -10.36 23.03
N SER A 71 -32.80 -9.08 22.67
CA SER A 71 -32.72 -8.65 21.26
C SER A 71 -32.30 -7.18 21.13
N VAL A 72 -31.62 -6.87 20.02
CA VAL A 72 -31.37 -5.49 19.57
C VAL A 72 -32.01 -5.32 18.20
N THR A 73 -32.72 -4.21 18.00
CA THR A 73 -33.41 -3.87 16.76
C THR A 73 -33.05 -2.46 16.33
N CYS A 74 -32.79 -2.26 15.04
CA CYS A 74 -32.70 -0.93 14.44
C CYS A 74 -34.06 -0.53 13.89
N ARG A 75 -34.50 0.68 14.22
CA ARG A 75 -35.70 1.33 13.70
C ARG A 75 -35.28 2.57 12.93
N VAL A 76 -35.86 2.76 11.76
CA VAL A 76 -35.55 3.86 10.87
C VAL A 76 -36.79 4.71 10.70
N PHE A 77 -36.67 6.01 10.95
CA PHE A 77 -37.76 6.98 10.87
C PHE A 77 -37.54 7.96 9.72
N ALA A 78 -38.64 8.38 9.09
CA ALA A 78 -38.63 9.48 8.14
C ALA A 78 -38.23 10.81 8.80
N ALA A 79 -38.14 11.88 8.00
CA ALA A 79 -37.75 13.21 8.45
C ALA A 79 -38.62 13.78 9.60
N ASP A 80 -39.85 13.30 9.75
CA ASP A 80 -40.77 13.70 10.83
C ASP A 80 -40.50 13.04 12.19
N GLN A 81 -39.51 12.12 12.26
CA GLN A 81 -39.11 11.37 13.45
C GLN A 81 -40.20 10.49 14.08
N THR A 82 -41.33 10.30 13.40
CA THR A 82 -42.49 9.56 13.94
C THR A 82 -42.97 8.46 13.01
N THR A 83 -42.83 8.66 11.69
CA THR A 83 -43.16 7.66 10.68
C THR A 83 -41.99 6.69 10.56
N GLU A 84 -42.18 5.47 11.07
CA GLU A 84 -41.24 4.37 10.86
C GLU A 84 -41.31 3.88 9.41
N ILE A 85 -40.16 3.84 8.74
CA ILE A 85 -40.04 3.42 7.33
C ILE A 85 -39.36 2.05 7.19
N LEU A 86 -38.58 1.63 8.18
CA LEU A 86 -37.88 0.35 8.16
C LEU A 86 -37.55 -0.12 9.58
N GLN A 87 -37.60 -1.43 9.82
CA GLN A 87 -37.18 -2.06 11.07
C GLN A 87 -36.48 -3.40 10.77
N PHE A 88 -35.34 -3.66 11.43
CA PHE A 88 -34.60 -4.92 11.28
C PHE A 88 -33.79 -5.27 12.54
N PRO A 89 -33.57 -6.56 12.82
CA PRO A 89 -32.74 -7.01 13.94
C PRO A 89 -31.25 -6.72 13.70
N LEU A 90 -30.48 -6.57 14.79
CA LEU A 90 -29.00 -6.54 14.78
C LEU A 90 -28.45 -7.73 15.57
N TYR A 91 -27.25 -8.18 15.23
CA TYR A 91 -26.64 -9.39 15.78
C TYR A 91 -25.19 -9.14 16.25
N ASP A 92 -24.78 -9.84 17.30
CA ASP A 92 -23.43 -9.83 17.92
C ASP A 92 -22.91 -11.28 17.93
N ASP A 93 -22.81 -11.87 16.73
CA ASP A 93 -22.55 -13.30 16.52
C ASP A 93 -21.23 -13.61 15.77
N GLY A 94 -20.44 -12.57 15.48
CA GLY A 94 -19.18 -12.66 14.74
C GLY A 94 -19.36 -13.23 13.33
N ALA A 95 -20.50 -12.92 12.68
CA ALA A 95 -20.92 -13.45 11.39
C ALA A 95 -21.05 -14.99 11.35
N ALA A 96 -21.15 -15.66 12.51
CA ALA A 96 -21.23 -17.11 12.59
C ALA A 96 -22.62 -17.65 12.23
N ILE A 97 -23.68 -16.87 12.51
CA ILE A 97 -25.06 -17.24 12.20
C ILE A 97 -25.60 -16.39 11.06
N HIS A 98 -25.25 -15.09 11.00
CA HIS A 98 -25.68 -14.16 9.95
C HIS A 98 -24.48 -13.59 9.18
N PRO A 99 -23.88 -14.32 8.23
CA PRO A 99 -22.66 -13.88 7.53
C PRO A 99 -22.78 -12.52 6.80
N GLU A 100 -24.00 -12.09 6.49
CA GLU A 100 -24.32 -10.84 5.83
C GLU A 100 -24.43 -9.62 6.76
N ASP A 101 -24.46 -9.80 8.07
CA ASP A 101 -24.60 -8.71 9.04
C ASP A 101 -23.32 -7.86 9.13
N ARG A 102 -22.16 -8.45 8.83
CA ARG A 102 -20.81 -7.88 8.94
C ARG A 102 -20.34 -7.63 10.38
N ASP A 103 -20.88 -8.35 11.34
CA ASP A 103 -20.27 -8.45 12.65
C ASP A 103 -18.96 -9.26 12.59
N VAL A 104 -17.92 -8.80 13.27
CA VAL A 104 -16.57 -9.37 13.18
C VAL A 104 -16.19 -10.16 14.44
N VAL A 105 -16.72 -9.78 15.61
CA VAL A 105 -16.31 -10.36 16.90
C VAL A 105 -17.53 -10.68 17.75
N ALA A 106 -17.88 -11.96 17.83
CA ALA A 106 -19.01 -12.40 18.63
C ALA A 106 -18.88 -12.07 20.13
N GLY A 107 -19.93 -11.50 20.71
CA GLY A 107 -20.07 -11.21 22.13
C GLY A 107 -19.27 -10.00 22.61
N ASP A 108 -18.90 -9.07 21.72
CA ASP A 108 -18.18 -7.85 22.09
C ASP A 108 -19.11 -6.68 22.46
N GLY A 109 -20.43 -6.90 22.35
CA GLY A 109 -21.48 -5.92 22.63
C GLY A 109 -21.77 -4.97 21.48
N ILE A 110 -21.19 -5.18 20.30
CA ILE A 110 -21.45 -4.42 19.08
C ILE A 110 -22.40 -5.22 18.19
N PHE A 111 -23.67 -4.84 18.23
CA PHE A 111 -24.69 -5.48 17.41
C PHE A 111 -24.73 -4.80 16.05
N THR A 112 -24.57 -5.57 14.97
CA THR A 112 -24.43 -5.08 13.60
C THR A 112 -25.48 -5.69 12.68
N ALA A 113 -25.87 -4.96 11.64
CA ALA A 113 -26.66 -5.47 10.52
C ALA A 113 -26.39 -4.68 9.25
N THR A 114 -26.75 -5.26 8.11
CA THR A 114 -26.82 -4.55 6.83
C THR A 114 -28.25 -4.31 6.38
N PHE A 115 -28.50 -3.19 5.69
CA PHE A 115 -29.79 -2.88 5.08
C PHE A 115 -29.61 -2.37 3.66
N LEU A 116 -30.60 -2.62 2.79
CA LEU A 116 -30.60 -2.14 1.42
C LEU A 116 -31.23 -0.74 1.37
N SER A 117 -30.50 0.22 0.84
CA SER A 117 -31.06 1.50 0.40
C SER A 117 -31.93 1.24 -0.83
N ASP A 118 -33.19 1.65 -0.80
CA ASP A 118 -34.09 1.53 -1.94
C ASP A 118 -34.99 2.77 -1.98
N SER A 119 -35.09 3.42 -3.14
CA SER A 119 -36.04 4.51 -3.41
C SER A 119 -37.51 4.18 -3.08
N SER A 120 -37.87 2.89 -2.98
CA SER A 120 -39.20 2.45 -2.55
C SER A 120 -39.43 2.61 -1.03
N VAL A 121 -38.34 2.62 -0.25
CA VAL A 121 -38.35 2.74 1.21
C VAL A 121 -37.92 4.15 1.64
N PHE A 122 -36.86 4.67 1.03
CA PHE A 122 -36.25 5.95 1.38
C PHE A 122 -36.63 7.03 0.36
N SER A 123 -37.10 8.16 0.86
CA SER A 123 -37.22 9.39 0.08
C SER A 123 -35.96 10.24 0.24
N SER A 124 -35.59 11.03 -0.77
CA SER A 124 -34.46 11.94 -0.64
C SER A 124 -34.69 12.93 0.51
N GLY A 125 -33.65 13.14 1.33
CA GLY A 125 -33.65 14.00 2.50
C GLY A 125 -33.22 13.27 3.77
N THR A 126 -33.42 13.92 4.92
CA THR A 126 -33.02 13.39 6.23
C THR A 126 -33.90 12.23 6.66
N PHE A 127 -33.30 11.20 7.24
CA PHE A 127 -33.97 10.14 7.99
C PHE A 127 -33.18 9.87 9.28
N TYR A 128 -33.73 9.05 10.19
CA TYR A 128 -33.14 8.84 11.51
C TYR A 128 -33.06 7.36 11.89
N PHE A 129 -31.91 6.95 12.42
CA PHE A 129 -31.75 5.65 13.07
C PHE A 129 -32.04 5.75 14.57
N GLN A 130 -32.69 4.73 15.11
CA GLN A 130 -32.86 4.50 16.54
C GLN A 130 -32.60 3.02 16.84
N GLY A 131 -31.82 2.77 17.88
CA GLY A 131 -31.62 1.44 18.43
C GLY A 131 -32.64 1.19 19.53
N GLU A 132 -33.28 0.03 19.49
CA GLU A 132 -34.13 -0.48 20.56
C GLU A 132 -33.52 -1.78 21.07
N VAL A 133 -33.29 -1.86 22.37
CA VAL A 133 -32.79 -3.07 23.00
C VAL A 133 -33.73 -3.54 24.10
N THR A 134 -34.02 -4.83 24.08
CA THR A 134 -34.89 -5.53 25.02
C THR A 134 -34.05 -6.53 25.82
N ASP A 135 -34.16 -6.49 27.14
CA ASP A 135 -33.51 -7.47 28.02
C ASP A 135 -34.40 -8.72 28.25
N ASP A 136 -33.87 -9.70 28.98
CA ASP A 136 -34.57 -10.95 29.34
C ASP A 136 -35.78 -10.75 30.29
N GLU A 137 -35.95 -9.56 30.86
CA GLU A 137 -37.07 -9.15 31.70
C GLU A 137 -38.13 -8.34 30.92
N ASN A 138 -37.96 -8.18 29.59
CA ASN A 138 -38.75 -7.34 28.69
C ASN A 138 -38.70 -5.84 29.01
N ASN A 139 -37.61 -5.36 29.62
CA ASN A 139 -37.35 -3.93 29.72
C ASN A 139 -36.79 -3.43 28.38
N ASN A 140 -37.38 -2.36 27.85
CA ASN A 140 -36.92 -1.73 26.61
C ASN A 140 -36.18 -0.43 26.90
N LEU A 141 -35.06 -0.22 26.21
CA LEU A 141 -34.34 1.05 26.17
C LEU A 141 -34.14 1.48 24.72
N LEU A 142 -34.37 2.76 24.47
CA LEU A 142 -34.17 3.39 23.17
C LEU A 142 -32.91 4.26 23.20
N SER A 143 -32.13 4.23 22.13
CA SER A 143 -31.07 5.20 21.90
C SER A 143 -31.63 6.54 21.39
N ASN A 144 -30.76 7.53 21.32
CA ASN A 144 -31.07 8.80 20.65
C ASN A 144 -31.26 8.59 19.15
N LEU A 145 -32.14 9.39 18.54
CA LEU A 145 -32.24 9.45 17.08
C LEU A 145 -30.96 10.02 16.48
N VAL A 146 -30.38 9.31 15.51
CA VAL A 146 -29.20 9.77 14.77
C VAL A 146 -29.57 10.02 13.32
N ALA A 147 -29.32 11.25 12.86
CA ALA A 147 -29.65 11.68 11.51
C ALA A 147 -28.71 11.07 10.46
N SER A 148 -29.27 10.73 9.31
CA SER A 148 -28.56 10.35 8.09
C SER A 148 -29.28 10.96 6.87
N GLN A 149 -28.60 11.05 5.73
CA GLN A 149 -29.13 11.67 4.51
C GLN A 149 -29.36 10.64 3.41
N ALA A 150 -30.57 10.58 2.87
CA ALA A 150 -30.86 9.86 1.63
C ALA A 150 -30.66 10.83 0.45
N ILE A 151 -29.66 10.58 -0.39
CA ILE A 151 -29.33 11.41 -1.55
C ILE A 151 -29.48 10.62 -2.85
N VAL A 152 -29.75 11.34 -3.93
CA VAL A 152 -29.57 10.82 -5.28
C VAL A 152 -28.09 10.96 -5.60
N ASN A 153 -27.42 9.82 -5.84
CA ASN A 153 -26.03 9.81 -6.25
C ASN A 153 -25.90 10.41 -7.65
N THR A 154 -24.84 11.15 -7.88
CA THR A 154 -24.45 11.69 -9.17
C THR A 154 -23.04 11.25 -9.44
N GLU A 155 -22.81 10.62 -10.58
CA GLU A 155 -21.46 10.21 -10.95
C GLU A 155 -20.51 11.41 -11.01
N PRO A 156 -19.23 11.23 -10.62
CA PRO A 156 -18.24 12.28 -10.71
C PRO A 156 -17.99 12.66 -12.18
N VAL A 157 -17.54 13.88 -12.42
CA VAL A 157 -17.27 14.40 -13.77
C VAL A 157 -15.84 14.93 -13.84
N LEU A 158 -15.07 14.45 -14.81
CA LEU A 158 -13.79 15.04 -15.16
C LEU A 158 -14.00 16.27 -16.02
N ILE A 159 -13.56 17.42 -15.52
CA ILE A 159 -13.71 18.72 -16.18
C ILE A 159 -12.54 18.99 -17.12
N THR A 160 -11.31 18.77 -16.65
CA THR A 160 -10.10 18.97 -17.44
C THR A 160 -8.97 18.07 -16.96
N ILE A 161 -7.98 17.83 -17.83
CA ILE A 161 -6.75 17.13 -17.51
C ILE A 161 -5.55 17.96 -17.93
N HIS A 162 -4.45 17.83 -17.19
CA HIS A 162 -3.17 18.42 -17.52
C HIS A 162 -2.08 17.35 -17.47
N SER A 163 -1.45 17.12 -18.61
CA SER A 163 -0.33 16.20 -18.79
C SER A 163 0.60 16.81 -19.86
N PRO A 164 1.92 16.61 -19.76
CA PRO A 164 2.81 16.93 -20.85
C PRO A 164 2.56 15.99 -22.04
N ASP A 165 2.87 16.47 -23.25
CA ASP A 165 2.82 15.66 -24.47
C ASP A 165 4.05 14.75 -24.65
N THR A 166 5.11 15.01 -23.89
CA THR A 166 6.34 14.23 -23.83
C THR A 166 6.82 14.12 -22.40
N LEU A 167 7.29 12.94 -22.00
CA LEU A 167 8.09 12.75 -20.79
C LEU A 167 9.55 12.53 -21.21
N PRO A 168 10.40 13.58 -21.19
CA PRO A 168 11.77 13.46 -21.63
C PRO A 168 12.60 12.58 -20.69
N SER A 169 13.68 12.05 -21.23
CA SER A 169 14.61 11.23 -20.48
C SER A 169 15.38 12.04 -19.44
N GLY A 170 15.55 11.50 -18.22
CA GLY A 170 16.19 12.19 -17.10
C GLY A 170 15.45 13.43 -16.56
N THR A 171 14.15 13.56 -16.84
CA THR A 171 13.35 14.70 -16.38
C THR A 171 13.01 14.59 -14.90
N GLU A 172 13.07 15.72 -14.20
CA GLU A 172 12.51 15.89 -12.85
C GLU A 172 11.00 15.58 -12.81
N PRO A 173 10.42 15.29 -11.63
CA PRO A 173 9.01 14.96 -11.52
C PRO A 173 8.09 16.05 -12.12
N LEU A 174 7.22 15.66 -13.05
CA LEU A 174 6.19 16.47 -13.68
C LEU A 174 4.81 16.14 -13.13
N LEU A 175 3.94 17.15 -13.00
CA LEU A 175 2.57 16.95 -12.51
C LEU A 175 1.65 16.44 -13.63
N PHE A 176 1.00 15.31 -13.34
CA PHE A 176 -0.12 14.76 -14.09
C PHE A 176 -1.37 14.97 -13.26
N SER A 177 -2.39 15.64 -13.79
CA SER A 177 -3.54 16.03 -12.97
C SER A 177 -4.87 16.03 -13.72
N ALA A 178 -5.95 15.94 -12.95
CA ALA A 178 -7.32 16.06 -13.41
C ALA A 178 -8.13 16.93 -12.44
N VAL A 179 -8.99 17.79 -12.97
CA VAL A 179 -10.01 18.49 -12.18
C VAL A 179 -11.27 17.64 -12.19
N VAL A 180 -11.73 17.26 -11.01
CA VAL A 180 -12.91 16.42 -10.80
C VAL A 180 -13.97 17.23 -10.07
N GLN A 181 -15.21 17.12 -10.55
CA GLN A 181 -16.38 17.69 -9.89
C GLN A 181 -17.35 16.57 -9.54
N ASP A 182 -17.88 16.59 -8.32
CA ASP A 182 -18.93 15.68 -7.86
C ASP A 182 -19.99 16.46 -7.10
N SER A 183 -21.24 16.43 -7.57
CA SER A 183 -22.31 17.22 -6.96
C SER A 183 -22.74 16.71 -5.58
N ASN A 184 -22.31 15.50 -5.20
CA ASN A 184 -22.46 14.96 -3.85
C ASN A 184 -21.35 15.44 -2.89
N GLY A 185 -20.38 16.20 -3.37
CA GLY A 185 -19.23 16.68 -2.61
C GLY A 185 -17.95 15.97 -3.03
N ILE A 186 -16.82 16.67 -2.99
CA ILE A 186 -15.54 16.11 -3.42
C ILE A 186 -15.06 14.98 -2.50
N GLU A 187 -15.50 15.00 -1.24
CA GLU A 187 -15.31 13.92 -0.27
C GLU A 187 -16.01 12.62 -0.66
N ASP A 188 -16.97 12.67 -1.60
CA ASP A 188 -17.58 11.48 -2.15
C ASP A 188 -16.73 10.84 -3.26
N VAL A 189 -15.69 11.50 -3.78
CA VAL A 189 -14.79 10.88 -4.76
C VAL A 189 -13.87 9.88 -4.04
N SER A 190 -14.03 8.60 -4.34
CA SER A 190 -13.25 7.52 -3.73
C SER A 190 -11.87 7.36 -4.35
N SER A 191 -11.76 7.54 -5.68
CA SER A 191 -10.48 7.47 -6.36
C SER A 191 -10.47 8.21 -7.69
N VAL A 192 -9.28 8.66 -8.10
CA VAL A 192 -9.02 9.16 -9.44
C VAL A 192 -7.83 8.37 -9.98
N GLN A 193 -8.03 7.68 -11.10
CA GLN A 193 -7.03 6.81 -11.70
C GLN A 193 -6.52 7.41 -13.01
N LEU A 194 -5.21 7.32 -13.20
CA LEU A 194 -4.52 7.50 -14.46
C LEU A 194 -4.07 6.14 -14.99
N SER A 195 -4.46 5.81 -16.22
CA SER A 195 -4.05 4.61 -16.93
C SER A 195 -3.19 4.96 -18.14
N LEU A 196 -2.05 4.29 -18.28
CA LEU A 196 -1.22 4.34 -19.49
C LEU A 196 -1.62 3.19 -20.42
N LYS A 197 -2.00 3.50 -21.65
CA LYS A 197 -2.44 2.52 -22.65
C LYS A 197 -1.57 2.50 -23.89
N GLN A 198 -1.35 1.30 -24.43
CA GLN A 198 -0.72 1.06 -25.72
C GLN A 198 -1.53 0.03 -26.51
N GLY A 199 -1.93 0.37 -27.75
CA GLY A 199 -2.76 -0.51 -28.58
C GLY A 199 -4.11 -0.88 -27.96
N GLY A 200 -4.64 -0.04 -27.06
CA GLY A 200 -5.89 -0.26 -26.32
C GLY A 200 -5.75 -1.05 -25.02
N ASN A 201 -4.57 -1.63 -24.75
CA ASN A 201 -4.31 -2.36 -23.51
C ASN A 201 -3.76 -1.43 -22.43
N VAL A 202 -4.18 -1.62 -21.18
CA VAL A 202 -3.61 -0.93 -20.02
C VAL A 202 -2.25 -1.56 -19.70
N ILE A 203 -1.21 -0.74 -19.67
CA ILE A 203 0.18 -1.13 -19.40
C ILE A 203 0.57 -0.77 -17.97
N ALA A 204 0.10 0.36 -17.46
CA ALA A 204 0.34 0.82 -16.10
C ALA A 204 -0.84 1.63 -15.58
N THR A 205 -1.00 1.69 -14.27
CA THR A 205 -2.00 2.52 -13.60
C THR A 205 -1.37 3.24 -12.41
N ALA A 206 -1.85 4.43 -12.12
CA ALA A 206 -1.50 5.22 -10.94
C ALA A 206 -2.76 5.83 -10.34
N LEU A 207 -2.81 5.92 -9.01
CA LEU A 207 -3.83 6.69 -8.31
C LEU A 207 -3.34 8.14 -8.16
N LEU A 208 -4.26 9.08 -8.33
CA LEU A 208 -4.01 10.50 -8.13
C LEU A 208 -4.50 10.90 -6.74
N ASP A 209 -3.70 11.68 -6.05
CA ASP A 209 -4.05 12.23 -4.74
C ASP A 209 -4.80 13.56 -4.90
N LEU A 210 -5.70 13.86 -3.98
CA LEU A 210 -6.30 15.20 -3.90
C LEU A 210 -5.23 16.22 -3.50
N ILE A 211 -4.89 17.12 -4.42
CA ILE A 211 -3.88 18.17 -4.23
C ILE A 211 -4.52 19.41 -3.61
N SER A 212 -5.69 19.81 -4.09
CA SER A 212 -6.39 21.00 -3.60
C SER A 212 -7.88 20.98 -3.92
N GLU A 213 -8.70 21.49 -3.00
CA GLU A 213 -10.11 21.75 -3.21
C GLU A 213 -10.31 23.18 -3.73
N SER A 214 -11.01 23.32 -4.87
CA SER A 214 -11.35 24.62 -5.45
C SER A 214 -12.75 25.09 -5.06
N ALA A 215 -13.63 24.14 -4.75
CA ALA A 215 -14.98 24.31 -4.21
C ALA A 215 -15.38 23.03 -3.44
N PRO A 216 -16.46 23.05 -2.62
CA PRO A 216 -16.90 21.86 -1.89
C PRO A 216 -17.19 20.63 -2.77
N ASP A 217 -17.55 20.87 -4.03
CA ASP A 217 -17.88 19.84 -5.03
C ASP A 217 -16.76 19.64 -6.06
N THR A 218 -15.62 20.35 -5.97
CA THR A 218 -14.62 20.39 -7.05
C THR A 218 -13.19 20.36 -6.52
N GLY A 219 -12.41 19.36 -6.94
CA GLY A 219 -11.03 19.13 -6.53
C GLY A 219 -10.05 18.95 -7.69
N LEU A 220 -8.80 19.34 -7.47
CA LEU A 220 -7.66 19.00 -8.32
C LEU A 220 -6.98 17.75 -7.76
N PHE A 221 -6.98 16.68 -8.55
CA PHE A 221 -6.28 15.45 -8.24
C PHE A 221 -5.01 15.38 -9.09
N GLY A 222 -3.91 14.85 -8.55
CA GLY A 222 -2.70 14.67 -9.32
C GLY A 222 -1.65 13.77 -8.71
N ILE A 223 -0.65 13.48 -9.52
CA ILE A 223 0.54 12.70 -9.18
C ILE A 223 1.75 13.30 -9.87
N PHE A 224 2.92 13.24 -9.22
CA PHE A 224 4.18 13.60 -9.83
C PHE A 224 4.86 12.35 -10.40
N LEU A 225 5.18 12.37 -11.70
CA LEU A 225 5.91 11.30 -12.38
C LEU A 225 7.19 11.87 -13.00
N ASP A 226 8.30 11.20 -12.79
CA ASP A 226 9.60 11.53 -13.40
C ASP A 226 9.95 10.54 -14.52
N SER A 227 11.15 10.64 -15.08
CA SER A 227 11.62 9.76 -16.16
C SER A 227 11.61 8.26 -15.82
N THR A 228 11.57 7.86 -14.54
CA THR A 228 11.49 6.44 -14.17
C THR A 228 10.17 5.79 -14.58
N PHE A 229 9.11 6.59 -14.81
CA PHE A 229 7.86 6.11 -15.38
C PHE A 229 8.04 5.54 -16.81
N ALA A 230 9.07 6.00 -17.53
CA ALA A 230 9.46 5.50 -18.84
C ALA A 230 10.40 4.28 -18.78
N ALA A 231 10.75 3.76 -17.60
CA ALA A 231 11.49 2.50 -17.50
C ALA A 231 10.69 1.38 -18.20
N GLU A 232 11.39 0.56 -18.99
CA GLU A 232 10.88 -0.52 -19.82
C GLU A 232 9.96 -0.07 -20.98
N ARG A 233 9.87 1.24 -21.25
CA ARG A 233 8.87 1.83 -22.14
C ARG A 233 9.46 2.91 -23.03
N MET A 234 9.03 2.96 -24.29
CA MET A 234 9.42 4.00 -25.24
C MET A 234 8.35 4.17 -26.31
N GLY A 235 8.14 5.42 -26.75
CA GLY A 235 7.26 5.75 -27.88
C GLY A 235 5.94 6.35 -27.47
N ASP A 236 4.95 6.26 -28.35
CA ASP A 236 3.63 6.87 -28.18
C ASP A 236 2.70 6.01 -27.30
N TYR A 237 2.05 6.66 -26.34
CA TYR A 237 1.05 6.10 -25.46
C TYR A 237 -0.18 7.01 -25.34
N LEU A 238 -1.26 6.43 -24.82
CA LEU A 238 -2.48 7.14 -24.46
C LEU A 238 -2.64 7.14 -22.95
N LEU A 239 -2.74 8.32 -22.36
CA LEU A 239 -3.16 8.51 -20.98
C LEU A 239 -4.69 8.53 -20.92
N GLU A 240 -5.25 7.85 -19.93
CA GLU A 240 -6.68 7.80 -19.67
C GLU A 240 -6.94 8.13 -18.20
N TYR A 241 -7.82 9.10 -17.95
CA TYR A 241 -8.23 9.51 -16.63
C TYR A 241 -9.67 9.09 -16.38
N GLN A 242 -9.95 8.55 -15.20
CA GLN A 242 -11.30 8.21 -14.74
C GLN A 242 -11.38 8.38 -13.21
N ALA A 243 -12.47 8.97 -12.74
CA ALA A 243 -12.80 9.05 -11.32
C ALA A 243 -13.87 8.02 -10.96
N GLN A 244 -13.89 7.66 -9.69
CA GLN A 244 -14.89 6.79 -9.08
C GLN A 244 -15.31 7.40 -7.73
N ASP A 245 -16.61 7.33 -7.39
CA ASP A 245 -17.14 7.85 -6.13
C ASP A 245 -17.26 6.78 -5.01
N ASN A 246 -17.75 7.19 -3.84
CA ASN A 246 -18.28 6.44 -2.69
C ASN A 246 -19.16 5.26 -3.07
N SER A 247 -19.98 5.52 -4.07
CA SER A 247 -20.88 4.57 -4.67
C SER A 247 -20.11 3.66 -5.66
N GLY A 248 -18.96 4.02 -6.18
CA GLY A 248 -18.33 3.24 -7.23
C GLY A 248 -18.92 3.51 -8.62
N ASP A 249 -19.73 4.56 -8.77
CA ASP A 249 -20.10 5.07 -10.08
C ASP A 249 -18.89 5.76 -10.72
N LEU A 250 -18.78 5.68 -12.05
CA LEU A 250 -17.59 6.09 -12.79
C LEU A 250 -17.85 7.37 -13.56
N SER A 251 -16.83 8.23 -13.63
CA SER A 251 -16.90 9.44 -14.43
C SER A 251 -16.87 9.19 -15.94
N ASN A 252 -17.10 10.26 -16.70
CA ASN A 252 -16.60 10.36 -18.07
C ASN A 252 -15.08 10.14 -18.11
N VAL A 253 -14.59 9.71 -19.26
CA VAL A 253 -13.18 9.45 -19.50
C VAL A 253 -12.57 10.60 -20.29
N LEU A 254 -11.44 11.14 -19.81
CA LEU A 254 -10.62 12.10 -20.55
C LEU A 254 -9.30 11.46 -20.93
N THR A 255 -8.79 11.77 -22.13
CA THR A 255 -7.55 11.18 -22.66
C THR A 255 -6.58 12.22 -23.18
N ALA A 256 -5.29 11.90 -23.09
CA ALA A 256 -4.20 12.68 -23.64
C ALA A 256 -3.15 11.75 -24.29
N SER A 257 -2.50 12.19 -25.36
CA SER A 257 -1.35 11.47 -25.92
C SER A 257 -0.08 11.88 -25.18
N ILE A 258 0.83 10.93 -25.02
CA ILE A 258 2.16 11.18 -24.47
C ILE A 258 3.21 10.36 -25.21
N TYR A 259 4.35 10.98 -25.48
CA TYR A 259 5.56 10.29 -25.92
C TYR A 259 6.49 10.04 -24.72
N LEU A 260 6.87 8.78 -24.50
CA LEU A 260 7.86 8.41 -23.50
C LEU A 260 9.24 8.32 -24.16
N GLU A 261 10.18 9.16 -23.73
CA GLU A 261 11.56 9.09 -24.16
C GLU A 261 12.36 8.17 -23.23
N ASN A 262 13.17 7.32 -23.83
CA ASN A 262 14.07 6.41 -23.14
C ASN A 262 15.42 6.45 -23.89
N LEU A 263 16.51 6.69 -23.15
CA LEU A 263 17.84 6.89 -23.72
C LEU A 263 18.79 5.83 -23.18
N ALA A 264 19.74 5.45 -24.03
CA ALA A 264 20.75 4.46 -23.70
C ALA A 264 21.48 4.74 -22.38
N PRO A 265 21.80 3.68 -21.61
CA PRO A 265 22.60 3.81 -20.41
C PRO A 265 24.03 4.26 -20.73
N THR A 266 24.69 4.76 -19.70
CA THR A 266 26.12 5.07 -19.75
C THR A 266 26.85 4.24 -18.69
N LEU A 267 28.09 3.85 -18.99
CA LEU A 267 28.89 3.05 -18.06
C LEU A 267 30.32 3.59 -17.92
N ARG A 268 30.94 3.28 -16.79
CA ARG A 268 32.37 3.52 -16.52
C ARG A 268 32.96 2.37 -15.72
N VAL A 269 34.18 1.96 -16.08
CA VAL A 269 34.93 0.99 -15.28
C VAL A 269 35.33 1.65 -13.97
N VAL A 270 35.04 0.96 -12.87
CA VAL A 270 35.36 1.39 -11.50
C VAL A 270 36.58 0.64 -10.98
N GLU A 271 36.64 -0.66 -11.26
CA GLU A 271 37.73 -1.52 -10.80
C GLU A 271 38.07 -2.55 -11.88
N LEU A 272 39.27 -2.42 -12.43
CA LEU A 272 40.00 -3.43 -13.19
C LEU A 272 41.48 -3.04 -13.11
N PRO A 273 42.39 -3.89 -12.60
CA PRO A 273 43.80 -3.53 -12.54
C PRO A 273 44.45 -3.59 -13.93
N ASP A 274 45.37 -2.67 -14.22
CA ASP A 274 46.14 -2.68 -15.47
C ASP A 274 47.00 -3.95 -15.64
N SER A 275 47.41 -4.54 -14.52
CA SER A 275 48.22 -5.75 -14.50
C SER A 275 47.98 -6.60 -13.27
N PHE A 276 48.17 -7.91 -13.41
CA PHE A 276 48.03 -8.86 -12.32
C PHE A 276 49.09 -9.95 -12.39
N GLN A 277 49.80 -10.15 -11.28
CA GLN A 277 50.80 -11.19 -11.13
C GLN A 277 50.11 -12.52 -10.83
N ARG A 278 50.27 -13.53 -11.69
CA ARG A 278 49.68 -14.85 -11.43
C ARG A 278 50.18 -15.40 -10.09
N PRO A 279 49.32 -16.12 -9.34
CA PRO A 279 49.75 -16.76 -8.11
C PRO A 279 50.75 -17.88 -8.42
N PRO A 280 51.76 -18.12 -7.55
CA PRO A 280 52.72 -19.19 -7.76
C PRO A 280 52.09 -20.60 -7.68
N ILE A 281 50.95 -20.72 -7.00
CA ILE A 281 50.18 -21.94 -6.80
C ILE A 281 48.70 -21.56 -6.63
N GLY A 282 47.80 -22.39 -7.16
CA GLY A 282 46.36 -22.24 -6.95
C GLY A 282 45.74 -21.17 -7.85
N THR A 283 44.78 -20.45 -7.29
CA THR A 283 43.92 -19.50 -8.00
C THR A 283 43.68 -18.27 -7.13
N GLU A 284 43.68 -17.09 -7.75
CA GLU A 284 43.27 -15.83 -7.13
C GLU A 284 42.13 -15.21 -7.95
N ILE A 285 41.34 -14.35 -7.32
CA ILE A 285 40.21 -13.67 -7.96
C ILE A 285 40.57 -12.20 -8.12
N ILE A 286 40.36 -11.67 -9.31
CA ILE A 286 40.36 -10.24 -9.61
C ILE A 286 38.91 -9.78 -9.63
N ASP A 287 38.60 -8.69 -8.95
CA ASP A 287 37.28 -8.10 -8.98
C ASP A 287 37.19 -7.14 -10.17
N VAL A 288 36.14 -7.33 -10.98
CA VAL A 288 35.77 -6.40 -12.05
C VAL A 288 34.51 -5.69 -11.61
N ARG A 289 34.53 -4.36 -11.62
CA ARG A 289 33.38 -3.52 -11.24
C ARG A 289 33.16 -2.42 -12.26
N VAL A 290 31.91 -2.26 -12.67
CA VAL A 290 31.46 -1.26 -13.64
C VAL A 290 30.28 -0.51 -13.03
N ARG A 291 30.34 0.82 -13.05
CA ARG A 291 29.18 1.63 -12.69
C ARG A 291 28.35 1.92 -13.92
N VAL A 292 27.05 1.69 -13.81
CA VAL A 292 26.05 2.03 -14.82
C VAL A 292 25.17 3.16 -14.31
N VAL A 293 24.82 4.08 -15.21
CA VAL A 293 23.86 5.16 -14.96
C VAL A 293 22.91 5.21 -16.13
N ASP A 294 21.62 5.19 -15.82
CA ASP A 294 20.55 5.28 -16.79
C ASP A 294 19.62 6.47 -16.44
N PRO A 295 19.26 7.34 -17.40
CA PRO A 295 18.33 8.44 -17.16
C PRO A 295 16.90 8.01 -16.73
N GLN A 296 16.48 6.78 -17.02
CA GLN A 296 15.22 6.16 -16.58
C GLN A 296 15.39 5.40 -15.25
N GLY A 297 16.60 5.40 -14.69
CA GLY A 297 16.93 4.72 -13.45
C GLY A 297 17.37 3.27 -13.64
N LEU A 298 17.98 2.69 -12.60
CA LEU A 298 18.60 1.37 -12.67
C LEU A 298 17.62 0.22 -12.94
N ALA A 299 16.34 0.41 -12.59
CA ALA A 299 15.30 -0.57 -12.90
C ALA A 299 15.12 -0.78 -14.42
N ASP A 300 15.52 0.20 -15.23
CA ASP A 300 15.49 0.10 -16.69
C ASP A 300 16.65 -0.71 -17.28
N ILE A 301 17.67 -1.03 -16.49
CA ILE A 301 18.78 -1.87 -16.98
C ILE A 301 18.29 -3.31 -17.15
N SER A 302 18.55 -3.89 -18.33
CA SER A 302 18.27 -5.29 -18.63
C SER A 302 19.48 -6.18 -18.40
N ASN A 303 20.66 -5.75 -18.87
CA ASN A 303 21.86 -6.57 -18.86
C ASN A 303 23.12 -5.70 -18.84
N VAL A 304 24.14 -6.15 -18.13
CA VAL A 304 25.49 -5.57 -18.16
C VAL A 304 26.46 -6.70 -18.40
N SER A 305 27.34 -6.53 -19.38
CA SER A 305 28.23 -7.60 -19.81
C SER A 305 29.62 -7.11 -20.18
N MET A 306 30.56 -8.04 -20.15
CA MET A 306 31.90 -7.86 -20.68
C MET A 306 32.25 -8.96 -21.68
N SER A 307 32.89 -8.57 -22.77
CA SER A 307 33.59 -9.48 -23.67
C SER A 307 35.07 -9.43 -23.38
N ILE A 308 35.70 -10.60 -23.21
CA ILE A 308 37.13 -10.74 -22.95
C ILE A 308 37.77 -11.47 -24.11
N TYR A 309 38.83 -10.88 -24.69
CA TYR A 309 39.60 -11.54 -25.73
C TYR A 309 41.06 -11.12 -25.70
N ARG A 310 41.89 -11.91 -26.38
CA ARG A 310 43.28 -11.58 -26.72
C ARG A 310 43.40 -11.40 -28.22
N ALA A 311 44.45 -10.72 -28.67
CA ALA A 311 44.71 -10.57 -30.10
C ALA A 311 44.84 -11.96 -30.78
N GLY A 312 43.88 -12.29 -31.65
CA GLY A 312 43.84 -13.57 -32.37
C GLY A 312 43.37 -14.78 -31.54
N GLY A 313 42.80 -14.57 -30.35
CA GLY A 313 42.18 -15.63 -29.55
C GLY A 313 40.64 -15.61 -29.59
N ASP A 314 40.04 -16.60 -28.92
CA ASP A 314 38.59 -16.69 -28.77
C ASP A 314 38.06 -15.60 -27.83
N THR A 315 36.82 -15.15 -28.09
CA THR A 315 36.10 -14.20 -27.24
C THR A 315 35.25 -14.95 -26.21
N SER A 316 35.34 -14.54 -24.95
CA SER A 316 34.48 -15.00 -23.86
C SER A 316 33.50 -13.91 -23.48
N PHE A 317 32.22 -14.26 -23.32
CA PHE A 317 31.18 -13.33 -22.89
C PHE A 317 30.81 -13.62 -21.44
N ILE A 318 30.78 -12.59 -20.60
CA ILE A 318 30.52 -12.70 -19.17
C ILE A 318 29.54 -11.60 -18.75
N GLU A 319 28.43 -11.98 -18.14
CA GLU A 319 27.46 -11.07 -17.53
C GLU A 319 27.95 -10.56 -16.17
N LEU A 320 27.65 -9.31 -15.81
CA LEU A 320 27.95 -8.71 -14.51
C LEU A 320 26.64 -8.50 -13.72
N PHE A 321 26.71 -8.49 -12.40
CA PHE A 321 25.52 -8.43 -11.53
C PHE A 321 25.60 -7.33 -10.47
N ASP A 322 24.45 -6.75 -10.15
CA ASP A 322 24.18 -5.74 -9.10
C ASP A 322 23.10 -6.33 -8.15
N ASP A 323 23.43 -7.45 -7.49
CA ASP A 323 22.50 -8.33 -6.76
C ASP A 323 22.85 -8.54 -5.27
N GLY A 324 23.91 -7.91 -4.78
CA GLY A 324 24.43 -8.03 -3.43
C GLY A 324 25.07 -9.39 -3.11
N ASP A 325 25.30 -10.26 -4.11
CA ASP A 325 25.92 -11.57 -3.91
C ASP A 325 27.45 -11.49 -4.00
N PHE A 326 28.07 -11.15 -2.86
CA PHE A 326 29.52 -11.08 -2.78
C PHE A 326 30.21 -12.43 -3.01
N ALA A 327 29.55 -13.55 -2.67
CA ALA A 327 30.16 -14.86 -2.73
C ALA A 327 30.32 -15.35 -4.18
N ASN A 328 29.31 -15.11 -5.02
CA ASN A 328 29.28 -15.60 -6.40
C ASN A 328 29.63 -14.53 -7.42
N HIS A 329 29.18 -13.28 -7.20
CA HIS A 329 29.32 -12.20 -8.18
C HIS A 329 30.29 -11.11 -7.76
N ARG A 330 30.71 -11.11 -6.48
CA ARG A 330 31.63 -10.11 -5.89
C ARG A 330 30.98 -8.74 -5.69
N ASP A 331 29.65 -8.74 -5.71
CA ASP A 331 28.85 -7.54 -5.50
C ASP A 331 28.60 -7.30 -4.00
N GLN A 332 28.72 -6.06 -3.57
CA GLN A 332 28.66 -5.70 -2.15
C GLN A 332 27.28 -5.25 -1.70
N GLU A 333 26.53 -4.59 -2.58
CA GLU A 333 25.26 -3.94 -2.26
C GLU A 333 24.35 -3.98 -3.48
N ALA A 334 23.20 -4.64 -3.36
CA ALA A 334 22.25 -4.79 -4.46
C ALA A 334 21.58 -3.45 -4.82
N GLY A 335 21.53 -3.15 -6.11
CA GLY A 335 20.83 -2.00 -6.67
C GLY A 335 21.59 -0.67 -6.51
N ASP A 336 22.89 -0.71 -6.26
CA ASP A 336 23.72 0.50 -6.09
C ASP A 336 24.26 1.05 -7.43
N GLY A 337 23.97 0.34 -8.54
CA GLY A 337 24.40 0.65 -9.89
C GLY A 337 25.83 0.22 -10.20
N ILE A 338 26.48 -0.56 -9.32
CA ILE A 338 27.78 -1.17 -9.55
C ILE A 338 27.60 -2.65 -9.87
N PHE A 339 27.76 -2.97 -11.15
CA PHE A 339 27.73 -4.33 -11.64
C PHE A 339 29.11 -4.96 -11.50
N SER A 340 29.17 -6.19 -11.02
CA SER A 340 30.43 -6.84 -10.71
C SER A 340 30.54 -8.31 -11.14
N ARG A 341 31.79 -8.76 -11.31
CA ARG A 341 32.14 -10.17 -11.47
C ARG A 341 33.54 -10.45 -10.94
N GLY A 342 33.74 -11.61 -10.30
CA GLY A 342 35.06 -12.15 -10.03
C GLY A 342 35.65 -12.90 -11.23
N LEU A 343 36.90 -12.59 -11.58
CA LEU A 343 37.68 -13.31 -12.60
C LEU A 343 38.75 -14.17 -11.93
N LEU A 344 38.68 -15.48 -12.18
CA LEU A 344 39.62 -16.44 -11.62
C LEU A 344 40.90 -16.51 -12.46
N VAL A 345 42.03 -16.18 -11.83
CA VAL A 345 43.38 -16.29 -12.39
C VAL A 345 44.13 -17.43 -11.70
N ALA A 346 44.48 -18.46 -12.46
CA ALA A 346 45.24 -19.60 -11.99
C ALA A 346 46.74 -19.42 -12.22
N ALA A 347 47.56 -20.18 -11.49
CA ALA A 347 49.02 -20.22 -11.69
C ALA A 347 49.43 -20.59 -13.14
N ASN A 348 48.56 -21.30 -13.87
CA ASN A 348 48.75 -21.69 -15.26
C ASN A 348 48.00 -20.82 -16.28
N SER A 349 47.32 -19.73 -15.87
CA SER A 349 46.67 -18.79 -16.80
C SER A 349 47.68 -18.24 -17.80
N THR A 350 47.31 -18.02 -19.06
CA THR A 350 48.28 -17.50 -20.04
C THR A 350 48.71 -16.08 -19.67
N ALA A 351 50.03 -15.85 -19.58
CA ALA A 351 50.58 -14.51 -19.39
C ALA A 351 50.51 -13.74 -20.72
N ASP A 352 49.58 -12.80 -20.83
CA ASP A 352 49.33 -12.01 -22.03
C ASP A 352 48.55 -10.72 -21.70
N LEU A 353 48.29 -9.89 -22.71
CA LEU A 353 47.35 -8.77 -22.64
C LEU A 353 45.94 -9.25 -23.03
N PHE A 354 44.99 -9.05 -22.13
CA PHE A 354 43.57 -9.28 -22.36
C PHE A 354 42.87 -7.93 -22.54
N ILE A 355 42.00 -7.85 -23.55
CA ILE A 355 41.15 -6.69 -23.83
C ILE A 355 39.75 -7.00 -23.33
N PHE A 356 39.14 -6.01 -22.70
CA PHE A 356 37.79 -6.04 -22.14
C PHE A 356 36.94 -5.01 -22.86
N GLU A 357 35.79 -5.43 -23.36
CA GLU A 357 34.76 -4.55 -23.91
C GLU A 357 33.53 -4.65 -23.02
N PHE A 358 33.14 -3.53 -22.40
CA PHE A 358 31.99 -3.44 -21.51
C PHE A 358 30.81 -2.82 -22.23
N LEU A 359 29.62 -3.40 -22.01
CA LEU A 359 28.37 -2.99 -22.64
C LEU A 359 27.21 -3.13 -21.66
N ALA A 360 26.35 -2.10 -21.60
CA ALA A 360 25.08 -2.15 -20.90
C ALA A 360 23.93 -2.04 -21.92
N GLU A 361 22.83 -2.73 -21.61
CA GLU A 361 21.59 -2.75 -22.38
C GLU A 361 20.43 -2.43 -21.45
N ASP A 362 19.57 -1.49 -21.84
CA ASP A 362 18.31 -1.20 -21.14
C ASP A 362 17.17 -2.14 -21.60
N ARG A 363 16.00 -2.01 -20.99
CA ARG A 363 14.86 -2.89 -21.26
C ARG A 363 14.08 -2.55 -22.51
N VAL A 364 14.39 -1.42 -23.15
CA VAL A 364 13.85 -1.07 -24.48
C VAL A 364 14.83 -1.41 -25.62
N GLY A 365 16.01 -1.94 -25.28
CA GLY A 365 17.01 -2.44 -26.21
C GLY A 365 18.00 -1.39 -26.70
N ASN A 366 18.14 -0.24 -26.02
CA ASN A 366 19.26 0.65 -26.30
C ASN A 366 20.53 0.14 -25.63
N PHE A 367 21.65 0.35 -26.31
CA PHE A 367 22.97 -0.03 -25.85
C PHE A 367 23.80 1.18 -25.46
N SER A 368 24.54 1.06 -24.37
CA SER A 368 25.56 2.03 -24.02
C SER A 368 26.65 2.11 -25.10
N PRO A 369 27.42 3.20 -25.17
CA PRO A 369 28.72 3.16 -25.82
C PRO A 369 29.60 2.06 -25.21
N VAL A 370 30.36 1.35 -26.05
CA VAL A 370 31.33 0.34 -25.58
C VAL A 370 32.46 1.05 -24.84
N VAL A 371 32.79 0.59 -23.64
CA VAL A 371 34.00 1.03 -22.91
C VAL A 371 35.03 -0.07 -22.98
N ASN A 372 36.24 0.30 -23.37
CA ASN A 372 37.36 -0.63 -23.50
C ASN A 372 38.33 -0.46 -22.35
N ASP A 373 38.82 -1.57 -21.84
CA ASP A 373 39.92 -1.61 -20.88
C ASP A 373 40.84 -2.82 -21.15
N SER A 374 41.93 -2.94 -20.42
CA SER A 374 42.86 -4.03 -20.60
C SER A 374 43.53 -4.47 -19.30
N LEU A 375 43.78 -5.76 -19.20
CA LEU A 375 44.51 -6.37 -18.08
C LEU A 375 45.68 -7.18 -18.63
N ARG A 376 46.88 -6.88 -18.12
CA ARG A 376 48.08 -7.67 -18.41
C ARG A 376 48.32 -8.72 -17.33
N ILE A 377 48.23 -10.00 -17.71
CA ILE A 377 48.60 -11.10 -16.82
C ILE A 377 50.12 -11.31 -16.88
N LEU A 378 50.78 -11.20 -15.74
CA LEU A 378 52.23 -11.34 -15.58
C LEU A 378 52.60 -12.77 -15.16
N PRO A 379 53.79 -13.26 -15.57
CA PRO A 379 54.19 -14.66 -15.43
C PRO A 379 54.37 -15.10 -13.99
#